data_AF-A0A480AK73-F1
#
_entry.id   AF-A0A480AK73-F1
#
_cell.length_a   1.000
_cell.length_b   1.000
_cell.length_c   1.000
_cell.angle_alpha   90.00
_cell.angle_beta   90.00
_cell.angle_gamma   90.00
#
_symmetry.space_group_name_H-M   'P 1'
#
loop_
_entity.id
_entity.type
_entity.pdbx_description
1 polymer ?
#
loop_
_entity_poly.entity_id
_entity_poly.type
_entity_poly.pdbx_seq_one_letter_code
_entity_poly.pdbx_strand_id
1 'polypeptide(L)'
;MTTSLHFARLKYFSEEFTKDKKHDDILQELKKILAKEESENIDETLDSKFTENIETEYVMINANIPEVQKLLIGESEILLHRKSRYYFVNETIWEVIKEAIFEQSREIEKKEDFFNIAEEYVKLKKYFDKKMLVFEAS
;
A
#
# COMPACT_ATOMS: atom_id res chain seq x y z
N MET A 1 11.37 -9.94 -15.10
CA MET A 1 10.24 -10.27 -14.21
C MET A 1 9.47 -8.98 -14.04
N THR A 2 8.20 -8.95 -14.39
CA THR A 2 7.32 -7.80 -14.15
C THR A 2 6.96 -7.84 -12.67
N THR A 3 7.50 -6.90 -11.91
CA THR A 3 7.16 -6.72 -10.50
C THR A 3 5.91 -5.83 -10.47
N SER A 4 4.83 -6.28 -9.88
CA SER A 4 3.57 -5.53 -9.72
C SER A 4 3.38 -5.09 -8.28
N LEU A 5 2.63 -4.00 -8.08
CA LEU A 5 2.18 -3.62 -6.76
C LEU A 5 0.95 -4.44 -6.39
N HIS A 6 1.01 -5.10 -5.23
CA HIS A 6 -0.12 -5.81 -4.64
C HIS A 6 -0.57 -5.04 -3.39
N PHE A 7 -1.83 -4.63 -3.39
CA PHE A 7 -2.38 -3.81 -2.31
C PHE A 7 -2.91 -4.66 -1.17
N ALA A 8 -2.74 -4.16 0.05
CA ALA A 8 -3.34 -4.71 1.24
C ALA A 8 -3.83 -3.61 2.18
N ARG A 9 -4.75 -3.95 3.07
CA ARG A 9 -5.21 -3.08 4.16
C ARG A 9 -4.55 -3.46 5.47
N LEU A 10 -4.21 -2.47 6.28
CA LEU A 10 -3.83 -2.67 7.68
C LEU A 10 -5.05 -3.10 8.51
N LYS A 11 -4.90 -4.17 9.27
CA LYS A 11 -5.90 -4.69 10.23
C LYS A 11 -5.69 -4.23 11.66
N TYR A 12 -4.50 -3.69 11.96
CA TYR A 12 -4.07 -3.44 13.35
C TYR A 12 -4.76 -2.23 13.99
N PHE A 13 -5.11 -1.22 13.20
CA PHE A 13 -5.78 -0.01 13.68
C PHE A 13 -7.28 -0.04 13.33
N SER A 14 -8.10 0.53 14.21
CA SER A 14 -9.50 0.80 13.90
C SER A 14 -9.64 2.07 13.08
N GLU A 15 -10.73 2.19 12.31
CA GLU A 15 -10.99 3.40 11.51
C GLU A 15 -11.16 4.65 12.38
N GLU A 16 -11.72 4.48 13.58
CA GLU A 16 -11.86 5.56 14.56
C GLU A 16 -10.50 6.06 15.05
N PHE A 17 -9.53 5.14 15.23
CA PHE A 17 -8.19 5.51 15.66
C PHE A 17 -7.45 6.34 14.62
N THR A 18 -7.60 6.01 13.34
CA THR A 18 -6.84 6.65 12.25
C THR A 18 -7.46 7.95 11.75
N LYS A 19 -8.75 8.17 12.01
CA LYS A 19 -9.55 9.27 11.45
C LYS A 19 -8.88 10.65 11.54
N ASP A 20 -8.41 11.01 12.74
CA ASP A 20 -7.86 12.34 13.04
C ASP A 20 -6.33 12.40 13.00
N LYS A 21 -5.67 11.30 12.61
CA LYS A 21 -4.21 11.19 12.54
C LYS A 21 -3.70 11.46 11.12
N LYS A 22 -2.47 11.96 11.04
CA LYS A 22 -1.75 12.05 9.76
C LYS A 22 -1.18 10.69 9.39
N HIS A 23 -0.92 10.48 8.10
CA HIS A 23 -0.28 9.27 7.59
C HIS A 23 1.06 9.00 8.26
N ASP A 24 1.89 10.03 8.45
CA ASP A 24 3.18 9.89 9.13
C ASP A 24 3.04 9.46 10.60
N ASP A 25 2.01 9.95 11.32
CA ASP A 25 1.77 9.55 12.71
C ASP A 25 1.44 8.06 12.80
N ILE A 26 0.60 7.57 11.88
CA ILE A 26 0.24 6.15 11.75
C ILE A 26 1.46 5.30 11.42
N LEU A 27 2.27 5.73 10.46
CA LEU A 27 3.49 5.04 10.08
C LEU A 27 4.47 4.92 11.26
N GLN A 28 4.67 5.99 12.02
CA GLN A 28 5.55 5.98 13.18
C GLN A 28 5.02 5.07 14.31
N GLU A 29 3.72 5.06 14.57
CA GLU A 29 3.12 4.13 15.54
C GLU A 29 3.26 2.68 15.10
N LEU A 30 2.97 2.40 13.82
CA LEU A 30 3.10 1.06 13.27
C LEU A 30 4.54 0.55 13.35
N LYS A 31 5.53 1.39 13.02
CA LYS A 31 6.95 1.06 13.17
C LYS A 31 7.33 0.74 14.61
N LYS A 32 6.82 1.49 15.60
CA LYS A 32 7.07 1.21 17.02
C LYS A 32 6.50 -0.15 17.45
N ILE A 33 5.29 -0.46 16.99
CA ILE A 33 4.63 -1.74 17.29
C ILE A 33 5.41 -2.90 16.67
N LEU A 34 5.77 -2.79 15.39
CA LEU A 34 6.51 -3.83 14.67
C LEU A 34 7.91 -4.05 15.26
N ALA A 35 8.62 -2.98 15.65
CA ALA A 35 9.90 -3.11 16.33
C ALA A 35 9.80 -3.83 17.68
N LYS A 36 8.70 -3.61 18.41
CA LYS A 36 8.43 -4.32 19.67
C LYS A 36 8.14 -5.80 19.41
N GLU A 37 7.28 -6.12 18.45
CA GLU A 37 6.96 -7.52 18.09
C GLU A 37 8.18 -8.29 17.59
N GLU A 38 9.08 -7.65 16.82
CA GLU A 38 10.36 -8.26 16.42
C GLU A 38 11.23 -8.61 17.63
N SER A 39 11.34 -7.70 18.61
CA SER A 39 12.13 -7.93 19.82
C SER A 39 11.59 -9.07 20.69
N GLU A 40 10.32 -9.43 20.52
CA GLU A 40 9.63 -10.51 21.21
C GLU A 40 9.68 -11.86 20.45
N ASN A 41 10.45 -11.97 19.34
CA ASN A 41 10.65 -13.18 18.52
C ASN A 41 9.38 -13.76 17.87
N ILE A 42 8.41 -12.92 17.50
CA ILE A 42 7.17 -13.39 16.86
C ILE A 42 7.39 -13.57 15.34
N ASP A 43 7.67 -14.82 14.96
CA ASP A 43 7.40 -15.62 13.75
C ASP A 43 7.10 -14.98 12.36
N GLU A 44 7.29 -15.78 11.30
CA GLU A 44 7.09 -15.51 9.85
C GLU A 44 5.66 -15.07 9.45
N THR A 45 4.76 -14.85 10.43
CA THR A 45 3.36 -14.44 10.28
C THR A 45 3.11 -12.97 10.60
N LEU A 46 4.16 -12.18 10.83
CA LEU A 46 4.08 -10.73 11.06
C LEU A 46 3.29 -10.00 9.98
N ASP A 47 3.45 -10.37 8.72
CA ASP A 47 2.69 -9.73 7.64
C ASP A 47 1.20 -10.12 7.69
N SER A 48 0.86 -11.41 7.81
CA SER A 48 -0.54 -11.88 7.83
C SER A 48 -1.33 -11.45 9.07
N LYS A 49 -0.64 -11.15 10.18
CA LYS A 49 -1.25 -10.62 11.41
C LYS A 49 -1.65 -9.14 11.25
N PHE A 50 -0.91 -8.38 10.45
CA PHE A 50 -1.08 -6.93 10.34
C PHE A 50 -1.79 -6.49 9.06
N THR A 51 -1.77 -7.31 8.00
CA THR A 51 -2.31 -6.94 6.69
C THR A 51 -3.39 -7.91 6.20
N GLU A 52 -4.17 -7.44 5.22
CA GLU A 52 -5.11 -8.25 4.46
C GLU A 52 -5.16 -7.78 3.02
N ASN A 53 -4.98 -8.73 2.11
CA ASN A 53 -4.95 -8.44 0.69
C ASN A 53 -6.24 -7.74 0.24
N ILE A 54 -6.06 -6.71 -0.58
CA ILE A 54 -7.14 -6.06 -1.30
C ILE A 54 -7.10 -6.65 -2.70
N GLU A 55 -8.13 -7.41 -3.06
CA GLU A 55 -8.27 -7.91 -4.43
C GLU A 55 -8.41 -6.74 -5.41
N THR A 56 -7.45 -6.68 -6.35
CA THR A 56 -7.41 -5.77 -7.51
C THR A 56 -7.04 -6.59 -8.73
N GLU A 57 -7.97 -6.72 -9.67
CA GLU A 57 -7.79 -7.47 -10.92
C GLU A 57 -7.46 -6.54 -12.09
N TYR A 58 -7.90 -5.29 -12.04
CA TYR A 58 -7.79 -4.35 -13.16
C TYR A 58 -6.70 -3.29 -12.95
N VAL A 59 -6.46 -2.84 -11.72
CA VAL A 59 -5.34 -1.96 -11.38
C VAL A 59 -4.06 -2.78 -11.35
N MET A 60 -3.19 -2.55 -12.34
CA MET A 60 -1.93 -3.27 -12.51
C MET A 60 -0.77 -2.27 -12.60
N ILE A 61 -0.25 -1.86 -11.45
CA ILE A 61 0.84 -0.89 -11.39
C ILE A 61 2.17 -1.64 -11.43
N ASN A 62 3.00 -1.31 -12.43
CA ASN A 62 4.33 -1.87 -12.55
C ASN A 62 5.27 -1.20 -11.53
N ALA A 63 5.86 -2.00 -10.65
CA ALA A 63 6.83 -1.56 -9.66
C ALA A 63 8.13 -1.03 -10.29
N ASN A 64 8.35 -1.27 -11.59
CA ASN A 64 9.48 -0.75 -12.36
C ASN A 64 9.29 0.68 -12.88
N ILE A 65 8.13 1.31 -12.65
CA ILE A 65 7.97 2.74 -12.91
C ILE A 65 9.06 3.50 -12.11
N PRO A 66 9.86 4.39 -12.73
CA PRO A 66 10.99 5.05 -12.06
C PRO A 66 10.61 5.74 -10.74
N GLU A 67 9.44 6.35 -10.69
CA GLU A 67 8.86 6.98 -9.51
C GLU A 67 8.62 5.95 -8.39
N VAL A 68 8.06 4.79 -8.72
CA VAL A 68 7.85 3.69 -7.77
C VAL A 68 9.17 3.06 -7.34
N GLN A 69 10.10 2.82 -8.27
CA GLN A 69 11.41 2.24 -7.94
C GLN A 69 12.20 3.07 -6.93
N LYS A 70 12.14 4.41 -7.04
CA LYS A 70 12.79 5.32 -6.06
C LYS A 70 12.27 5.10 -4.63
N LEU A 71 11.04 4.60 -4.49
CA LEU A 71 10.36 4.39 -3.22
C LEU A 71 10.62 3.00 -2.62
N LEU A 72 11.10 2.05 -3.43
CA LEU A 72 11.31 0.63 -3.06
C LEU A 72 12.72 0.32 -2.53
N ILE A 73 13.57 1.32 -2.35
CA ILE A 73 14.93 1.10 -1.85
C ILE A 73 14.85 0.66 -0.37
N GLY A 74 15.67 -0.31 0.06
CA GLY A 74 15.56 -0.98 1.37
C GLY A 74 15.71 -0.09 2.63
N GLU A 75 16.02 1.20 2.47
CA GLU A 75 16.01 2.22 3.53
C GLU A 75 14.82 3.18 3.43
N SER A 76 13.82 2.84 2.60
CA SER A 76 12.68 3.70 2.35
C SER A 76 11.94 4.03 3.64
N GLU A 77 11.68 5.32 3.85
CA GLU A 77 11.00 5.83 5.04
C GLU A 77 9.61 5.23 5.22
N ILE A 78 9.00 4.71 4.16
CA ILE A 78 7.68 4.09 4.17
C ILE A 78 7.70 2.57 4.40
N LEU A 79 8.87 1.92 4.34
CA LEU A 79 8.99 0.49 4.61
C LEU A 79 8.57 0.25 6.07
N LEU A 80 7.60 -0.64 6.28
CA LEU A 80 7.03 -0.88 7.61
C LEU A 80 8.05 -1.48 8.56
N HIS A 81 8.82 -2.44 8.08
CA HIS A 81 9.81 -3.16 8.86
C HIS A 81 10.83 -3.83 7.94
N ARG A 82 12.09 -4.00 8.38
CA ARG A 82 13.16 -4.61 7.56
C ARG A 82 12.87 -6.05 7.13
N LYS A 83 12.04 -6.76 7.89
CA LYS A 83 11.58 -8.13 7.59
C LYS A 83 10.20 -8.19 6.91
N SER A 84 9.48 -7.06 6.84
CA SER A 84 8.19 -7.00 6.17
C SER A 84 8.40 -6.69 4.69
N ARG A 85 7.52 -7.24 3.84
CA ARG A 85 7.51 -6.91 2.41
C ARG A 85 6.64 -5.69 2.08
N TYR A 86 5.96 -5.15 3.09
CA TYR A 86 4.97 -4.10 2.91
C TYR A 86 5.53 -2.69 3.12
N TYR A 87 5.10 -1.81 2.23
CA TYR A 87 5.34 -0.38 2.22
C TYR A 87 4.04 0.35 2.55
N PHE A 88 4.13 1.37 3.41
CA PHE A 88 2.99 2.21 3.75
C PHE A 88 2.71 3.24 2.65
N VAL A 89 1.43 3.45 2.34
CA VAL A 89 1.02 4.47 1.37
C VAL A 89 0.74 5.78 2.10
N ASN A 90 1.73 6.66 2.17
CA ASN A 90 1.53 8.06 2.53
C ASN A 90 1.12 8.91 1.31
N GLU A 91 0.92 10.20 1.52
CA GLU A 91 0.45 11.15 0.51
C GLU A 91 1.38 11.20 -0.72
N THR A 92 2.69 11.16 -0.52
CA THR A 92 3.67 11.18 -1.62
C THR A 92 3.52 9.96 -2.53
N ILE A 93 3.41 8.77 -1.93
CA ILE A 93 3.27 7.52 -2.70
C ILE A 93 1.90 7.45 -3.37
N TRP A 94 0.87 7.93 -2.67
CA TRP A 94 -0.48 7.95 -3.21
C TRP A 94 -0.59 8.76 -4.50
N GLU A 95 0.10 9.89 -4.59
CA GLU A 95 0.13 10.68 -5.83
C GLU A 95 0.79 9.92 -6.99
N VAL A 96 1.87 9.17 -6.74
CA VAL A 96 2.50 8.31 -7.74
C VAL A 96 1.55 7.18 -8.19
N ILE A 97 0.87 6.53 -7.24
CA ILE A 97 -0.12 5.49 -7.52
C ILE A 97 -1.29 6.04 -8.34
N LYS A 98 -1.79 7.23 -7.98
CA LYS A 98 -2.90 7.88 -8.68
C LYS A 98 -2.54 8.18 -10.13
N GLU A 99 -1.34 8.71 -10.37
CA GLU A 99 -0.86 9.00 -11.72
C GLU A 99 -0.70 7.71 -12.55
N ALA A 100 -0.14 6.65 -11.95
CA ALA A 100 -0.01 5.36 -12.63
C ALA A 100 -1.37 4.74 -13.01
N ILE A 101 -2.36 4.80 -12.11
CA ILE A 101 -3.73 4.35 -12.41
C ILE A 101 -4.36 5.21 -13.50
N PHE A 102 -4.13 6.52 -13.47
CA PHE A 102 -4.66 7.42 -14.50
C PHE A 102 -4.09 7.10 -15.88
N GLU A 103 -2.77 6.98 -16.02
CA GLU A 103 -2.15 6.61 -17.29
C GLU A 103 -2.62 5.23 -17.77
N GLN A 104 -2.71 4.24 -16.88
CA GLN A 104 -3.29 2.93 -17.21
C GLN A 104 -4.72 3.07 -17.77
N SER A 105 -5.55 3.91 -17.17
CA SER A 105 -6.94 4.12 -17.61
C SER A 105 -7.05 4.77 -19.00
N ARG A 106 -6.04 5.53 -19.43
CA ARG A 106 -6.00 6.18 -20.76
C ARG A 106 -5.68 5.22 -21.88
N GLU A 107 -5.00 4.12 -21.57
CA GLU A 107 -4.62 3.07 -22.53
C GLU A 107 -5.74 2.03 -22.72
N ILE A 108 -6.83 2.10 -21.95
CA ILE A 108 -7.94 1.16 -22.04
C ILE A 108 -8.81 1.43 -23.26
N GLU A 109 -8.99 0.41 -24.09
CA GLU A 109 -9.91 0.44 -25.23
C GLU A 109 -11.34 0.04 -24.84
N LYS A 110 -11.51 -0.83 -23.84
CA LYS A 110 -12.81 -1.36 -23.43
C LYS A 110 -13.44 -0.53 -22.33
N LYS A 111 -14.65 -0.05 -22.59
CA LYS A 111 -15.44 0.72 -21.62
C LYS A 111 -15.63 0.00 -20.27
N GLU A 112 -15.84 -1.31 -20.28
CA GLU A 112 -16.04 -2.10 -19.04
C GLU A 112 -14.77 -2.11 -18.17
N ASP A 113 -13.60 -2.35 -18.77
CA ASP A 113 -12.32 -2.33 -18.05
C ASP A 113 -12.04 -0.95 -17.42
N PHE A 114 -12.44 0.14 -18.07
CA PHE A 114 -12.32 1.49 -17.50
C PHE A 114 -13.16 1.64 -16.22
N PHE A 115 -14.41 1.15 -16.21
CA PHE A 115 -15.23 1.22 -15.00
C PHE A 115 -14.68 0.33 -13.89
N ASN A 116 -14.15 -0.84 -14.23
CA ASN A 116 -13.53 -1.73 -13.25
C ASN A 116 -12.30 -1.08 -12.59
N ILE A 117 -11.44 -0.40 -13.37
CA ILE A 117 -10.34 0.41 -12.82
C ILE A 117 -10.88 1.52 -11.90
N ALA A 118 -11.93 2.23 -12.30
CA ALA A 118 -12.49 3.31 -11.51
C ALA A 118 -13.05 2.81 -10.16
N GLU A 119 -13.72 1.64 -10.16
CA GLU A 119 -14.22 1.00 -8.94
C GLU A 119 -13.08 0.58 -8.00
N GLU A 120 -12.03 -0.03 -8.55
CA GLU A 120 -10.84 -0.39 -7.77
C GLU A 120 -10.10 0.84 -7.23
N TYR A 121 -9.98 1.91 -8.02
CA TYR A 121 -9.45 3.19 -7.55
C TYR A 121 -10.22 3.71 -6.35
N VAL A 122 -11.55 3.71 -6.40
CA VAL A 122 -12.40 4.15 -5.27
C VAL A 122 -12.19 3.25 -4.04
N LYS A 123 -12.06 1.94 -4.24
CA LYS A 123 -11.77 0.96 -3.18
C LYS A 123 -10.41 1.26 -2.51
N LEU A 124 -9.35 1.48 -3.29
CA LEU A 124 -8.02 1.82 -2.79
C LEU A 124 -8.03 3.18 -2.07
N LYS A 125 -8.66 4.19 -2.67
CA LYS A 125 -8.78 5.53 -2.09
C LYS A 125 -9.45 5.48 -0.72
N LYS A 126 -10.50 4.66 -0.55
CA LYS A 126 -11.17 4.49 0.74
C LYS A 126 -10.21 4.01 1.84
N TYR A 127 -9.30 3.08 1.54
CA TYR A 127 -8.30 2.63 2.51
C TYR A 127 -7.20 3.65 2.73
N PHE A 128 -6.81 4.38 1.68
CA PHE A 128 -5.86 5.47 1.78
C PHE A 128 -6.37 6.60 2.68
N ASP A 129 -7.62 7.07 2.49
CA ASP A 129 -8.24 8.12 3.30
C ASP A 129 -8.31 7.74 4.79
N LYS A 130 -8.42 6.42 5.05
CA LYS A 130 -8.41 5.81 6.38
C LYS A 130 -7.00 5.51 6.92
N LYS A 131 -5.92 5.89 6.20
CA LYS A 131 -4.52 5.63 6.57
C LYS A 131 -4.23 4.15 6.81
N MET A 132 -4.88 3.29 6.03
CA MET A 132 -4.84 1.84 6.15
C MET A 132 -4.29 1.16 4.91
N LEU A 133 -3.88 1.90 3.89
CA LEU A 133 -3.39 1.32 2.64
C LEU A 133 -1.90 1.03 2.72
N VAL A 134 -1.53 -0.20 2.37
CA VAL A 134 -0.15 -0.66 2.20
C VAL A 134 -0.05 -1.41 0.87
N PHE A 135 1.17 -1.63 0.40
CA PHE A 135 1.42 -2.49 -0.76
C PHE A 135 2.70 -3.28 -0.61
N GLU A 136 2.80 -4.41 -1.30
CA GLU A 136 4.05 -5.13 -1.55
C GLU A 136 4.41 -5.05 -3.04
N ALA A 137 5.70 -5.14 -3.36
CA ALA A 137 6.18 -5.23 -4.73
C ALA A 137 6.71 -6.65 -4.98
N SER A 138 6.07 -7.41 -5.88
CA SER A 138 6.49 -8.78 -6.25
C SER A 138 6.41 -9.03 -7.75
#